data_AF-A0A359MU90-F1
#
_entry.id   AF-A0A359MU90-F1
#
_cell.length_a   1.000
_cell.length_b   1.000
_cell.length_c   1.000
_cell.angle_alpha   90.00
_cell.angle_beta   90.00
_cell.angle_gamma   90.00
#
_symmetry.space_group_name_H-M   'P 1'
#
loop_
_entity.id
_entity.type
_entity.pdbx_description
1 polymer ?
#
loop_
_entity_poly.entity_id
_entity_poly.type
_entity_poly.pdbx_seq_one_letter_code
_entity_poly.pdbx_strand_id
1 'polypeptide(L)'
;MNWFLELNPVLQTLIATLFTWFVTALGAATVFIFKTINKKVLNGMLGFAAGVMIAASFWSLLAPSIEMAEEAGQIAWVPAVVGFLAGGAFLWLV
;
A
#
# COMPACT_ATOMS: atom_id res chain seq x y z
N MET A 1 -13.31 9.35 -18.50
CA MET A 1 -12.25 8.37 -18.19
C MET A 1 -11.11 8.44 -19.20
N ASN A 2 -11.41 8.53 -20.50
CA ASN A 2 -10.41 8.57 -21.59
C ASN A 2 -9.33 9.66 -21.41
N TRP A 3 -9.71 10.87 -20.98
CA TRP A 3 -8.77 11.97 -20.72
C TRP A 3 -7.63 11.59 -19.74
N PHE A 4 -7.88 10.78 -18.71
CA PHE A 4 -6.85 10.40 -17.74
C PHE A 4 -5.90 9.33 -18.31
N LEU A 5 -6.45 8.38 -19.10
CA LEU A 5 -5.69 7.31 -19.74
C LEU A 5 -4.81 7.81 -20.90
N GLU A 6 -5.16 8.96 -21.49
CA GLU A 6 -4.39 9.62 -22.55
C GLU A 6 -3.20 10.44 -22.03
N LEU A 7 -3.10 10.66 -20.70
CA LEU A 7 -1.98 11.40 -20.11
C LEU A 7 -0.70 10.57 -20.12
N ASN A 8 0.46 11.25 -20.16
CA ASN A 8 1.76 10.59 -19.99
C ASN A 8 1.81 9.81 -18.66
N PRO A 9 2.32 8.56 -18.63
CA PRO A 9 2.43 7.77 -17.40
C PRO A 9 3.08 8.51 -16.23
N VAL A 10 4.09 9.34 -16.49
CA VAL A 10 4.75 10.17 -15.46
C VAL A 10 3.77 11.16 -14.83
N LEU A 11 2.92 11.81 -15.64
CA LEU A 11 1.92 12.74 -15.15
C LEU A 11 0.81 12.02 -14.39
N GLN A 12 0.40 10.83 -14.85
CA GLN A 12 -0.58 10.01 -14.14
C GLN A 12 -0.07 9.62 -12.74
N THR A 13 1.17 9.13 -12.64
CA THR A 13 1.80 8.80 -11.36
C THR A 13 1.96 10.05 -10.48
N LEU A 14 2.33 11.20 -11.05
CA LEU A 14 2.42 12.46 -10.29
C LEU A 14 1.07 12.86 -9.69
N ILE A 15 0.00 12.83 -10.48
CA ILE A 15 -1.35 13.18 -10.00
C ILE A 15 -1.82 12.17 -8.95
N ALA A 16 -1.60 10.88 -9.18
CA ALA A 16 -1.98 9.82 -8.24
C ALA A 16 -1.21 9.95 -6.90
N THR A 17 0.10 10.19 -6.95
CA THR A 17 0.92 10.35 -5.73
C THR A 17 0.56 11.63 -4.97
N LEU A 18 0.37 12.76 -5.66
CA LEU A 18 -0.13 13.99 -5.04
C LEU A 18 -1.49 13.80 -4.37
N PHE A 19 -2.38 13.04 -4.99
CA PHE A 19 -3.66 12.69 -4.39
C PHE A 19 -3.48 11.89 -3.09
N THR A 20 -2.62 10.87 -3.07
CA THR A 20 -2.36 10.10 -1.84
C THR A 20 -1.79 10.96 -0.72
N TRP A 21 -0.85 11.87 -1.04
CA TRP A 21 -0.30 12.83 -0.10
C TRP A 21 -1.35 13.82 0.42
N PHE A 22 -2.24 14.28 -0.46
CA PHE A 22 -3.35 15.15 -0.09
C PHE A 22 -4.29 14.47 0.91
N VAL A 23 -4.62 13.20 0.71
CA VAL A 23 -5.44 12.43 1.66
C VAL A 23 -4.74 12.30 3.02
N THR A 24 -3.41 12.07 3.04
CA THR A 24 -2.63 12.09 4.28
C THR A 24 -2.67 13.46 4.97
N ALA A 25 -2.51 14.55 4.21
CA ALA A 25 -2.58 15.91 4.73
C ALA A 25 -3.98 16.23 5.30
N LEU A 26 -5.06 15.81 4.64
CA LEU A 26 -6.43 15.93 5.13
C LEU A 26 -6.63 15.16 6.44
N GLY A 27 -6.12 13.93 6.54
CA GLY A 27 -6.15 13.15 7.78
C GLY A 27 -5.41 13.85 8.92
N ALA A 28 -4.22 14.40 8.66
CA ALA A 28 -3.42 15.14 9.63
C ALA A 28 -4.07 16.47 10.06
N ALA A 29 -4.79 17.15 9.15
CA ALA A 29 -5.47 18.41 9.43
C ALA A 29 -6.56 18.27 10.51
N THR A 30 -7.07 17.06 10.77
CA THR A 30 -8.03 16.80 11.86
C THR A 30 -7.48 17.14 13.26
N VAL A 31 -6.15 17.21 13.41
CA VAL A 31 -5.47 17.62 14.66
C VAL A 31 -5.81 19.07 15.05
N PHE A 32 -6.13 19.94 14.10
CA PHE A 32 -6.56 21.31 14.39
C PHE A 32 -7.93 21.39 15.09
N ILE A 33 -8.75 20.34 14.96
CA ILE A 33 -10.09 20.25 15.58
C ILE A 33 -10.04 19.36 16.83
N PHE A 34 -9.35 18.21 16.73
CA PHE A 34 -9.27 17.21 17.80
C PHE A 34 -7.86 17.14 18.37
N LYS A 35 -7.58 17.96 19.39
CA LYS A 35 -6.25 18.01 20.04
C LYS A 35 -5.97 16.83 20.97
N THR A 36 -7.01 16.15 21.45
CA THR A 36 -6.92 14.97 22.31
C THR A 36 -7.84 13.86 21.80
N ILE A 37 -7.27 12.72 21.42
CA ILE A 37 -8.00 11.55 20.94
C ILE A 37 -8.03 10.46 22.02
N ASN A 38 -9.18 9.80 22.19
CA ASN A 38 -9.30 8.65 23.07
C ASN A 38 -8.42 7.50 22.55
N LYS A 39 -7.57 6.93 23.42
CA LYS A 39 -6.67 5.82 23.08
C LYS A 39 -7.40 4.63 22.42
N LYS A 40 -8.65 4.34 22.80
CA LYS A 40 -9.44 3.26 22.17
C LYS A 40 -9.72 3.55 20.70
N VAL A 41 -10.05 4.80 20.37
CA VAL A 41 -10.31 5.23 18.99
C VAL A 41 -9.02 5.21 18.18
N LEU A 42 -7.92 5.73 18.75
CA LEU A 42 -6.60 5.70 18.09
C LEU A 42 -6.16 4.26 17.79
N ASN A 43 -6.29 3.34 18.75
CA ASN A 43 -5.97 1.93 18.55
C ASN A 43 -6.86 1.30 17.47
N GLY A 44 -8.14 1.68 17.40
CA GLY A 44 -9.04 1.26 16.33
C GLY A 44 -8.58 1.75 14.95
N MET A 45 -8.17 3.01 14.84
CA MET A 45 -7.63 3.59 13.59
C MET A 45 -6.34 2.90 13.15
N LEU A 46 -5.40 2.67 14.09
CA LEU A 46 -4.15 1.95 13.82
C LEU A 46 -4.41 0.50 13.39
N GLY A 47 -5.33 -0.18 14.06
CA GLY A 47 -5.74 -1.54 13.70
C GLY A 47 -6.38 -1.62 12.31
N PHE A 48 -7.23 -0.65 11.97
CA PHE A 48 -7.82 -0.54 10.63
C PHE A 48 -6.74 -0.34 9.55
N ALA A 49 -5.82 0.60 9.77
CA ALA A 49 -4.72 0.86 8.84
C ALA A 49 -3.85 -0.39 8.64
N ALA A 50 -3.48 -1.07 9.74
CA ALA A 50 -2.73 -2.32 9.68
C ALA A 50 -3.48 -3.41 8.90
N GLY A 51 -4.78 -3.56 9.14
CA GLY A 51 -5.62 -4.54 8.43
C GLY A 51 -5.68 -4.29 6.92
N VAL A 52 -5.89 -3.05 6.50
CA VAL A 52 -5.90 -2.66 5.07
C VAL A 52 -4.56 -2.98 4.41
N MET A 53 -3.45 -2.66 5.08
CA MET A 53 -2.11 -2.92 4.53
C MET A 53 -1.80 -4.41 4.42
N ILE A 54 -2.23 -5.24 5.38
CA ILE A 54 -2.08 -6.71 5.31
C ILE A 54 -2.89 -7.28 4.14
N ALA A 55 -4.14 -6.85 3.98
CA ALA A 55 -5.01 -7.33 2.89
C ALA A 55 -4.46 -6.93 1.52
N ALA A 56 -4.01 -5.69 1.35
CA ALA A 56 -3.37 -5.22 0.11
C ALA A 56 -2.09 -6.00 -0.21
N SER A 57 -1.28 -6.31 0.81
CA SER A 57 -0.06 -7.11 0.62
C SER A 57 -0.36 -8.50 0.06
N PHE A 58 -1.46 -9.14 0.48
CA PHE A 58 -1.80 -10.48 -0.01
C PHE A 58 -2.52 -10.44 -1.37
N TRP A 59 -3.59 -9.65 -1.50
CA TRP A 59 -4.44 -9.64 -2.69
C TRP A 59 -3.92 -8.78 -3.84
N SER A 60 -3.22 -7.70 -3.56
CA SER A 60 -2.72 -6.81 -4.60
C SER A 60 -1.27 -7.09 -4.99
N LEU A 61 -0.50 -7.80 -4.14
CA LEU A 61 0.92 -8.09 -4.41
C LEU A 61 1.21 -9.59 -4.48
N LEU A 62 1.01 -10.34 -3.39
CA LEU A 62 1.45 -11.74 -3.32
C LEU A 62 0.66 -12.66 -4.27
N ALA A 63 -0.68 -12.61 -4.26
CA ALA A 63 -1.49 -13.44 -5.15
C ALA A 63 -1.19 -13.18 -6.64
N PRO A 64 -1.17 -11.92 -7.13
CA PRO A 64 -0.73 -11.64 -8.51
C PRO A 64 0.69 -12.13 -8.80
N SER A 65 1.62 -12.03 -7.85
CA SER A 65 3.00 -12.51 -8.07
C SER A 65 3.09 -14.03 -8.23
N ILE A 66 2.21 -14.79 -7.56
CA ILE A 66 2.12 -16.25 -7.67
C ILE A 66 1.56 -16.63 -9.03
N GLU A 67 0.48 -15.97 -9.46
CA GLU A 67 -0.14 -16.19 -10.78
C GLU A 67 0.85 -15.90 -11.91
N MET A 68 1.56 -14.77 -11.84
CA MET A 68 2.60 -14.41 -12.82
C MET A 68 3.75 -15.41 -12.86
N ALA A 69 4.08 -16.06 -11.73
CA ALA A 69 5.12 -17.08 -11.66
C ALA A 69 4.67 -18.42 -12.28
N GLU A 70 3.40 -18.78 -12.10
CA GLU A 70 2.80 -19.97 -12.74
C GLU A 70 2.75 -19.81 -14.26
N GLU A 71 2.34 -18.64 -14.76
CA GLU A 71 2.32 -18.32 -16.20
C GLU A 71 3.72 -18.37 -16.82
N ALA A 72 4.76 -18.00 -16.06
CA ALA A 72 6.15 -18.05 -16.48
C ALA A 72 6.77 -19.47 -16.42
N GLY A 73 6.01 -20.49 -16.01
CA GLY A 73 6.51 -21.86 -15.83
C GLY A 73 7.49 -22.01 -14.66
N GLN A 74 7.52 -21.05 -13.74
CA GLN A 74 8.33 -21.09 -12.52
C GLN A 74 7.54 -21.69 -11.36
N ILE A 75 8.25 -21.97 -10.26
CA ILE A 75 7.60 -22.45 -9.03
C ILE A 75 6.86 -21.28 -8.38
N ALA A 76 5.53 -21.30 -8.48
CA ALA A 76 4.58 -20.26 -8.07
C ALA A 76 4.91 -19.54 -6.74
N TRP A 77 5.23 -20.31 -5.69
CA TRP A 77 5.42 -19.77 -4.35
C TRP A 77 6.82 -19.20 -4.09
N VAL A 78 7.82 -19.56 -4.91
CA VAL A 78 9.23 -19.20 -4.64
C VAL A 78 9.46 -17.69 -4.78
N PRO A 79 9.06 -17.02 -5.88
CA PRO A 79 9.24 -15.56 -6.01
C PRO A 79 8.49 -14.78 -4.92
N ALA A 80 7.29 -15.21 -4.57
CA ALA A 80 6.46 -14.56 -3.55
C ALA A 80 7.12 -14.63 -2.16
N VAL A 81 7.58 -15.81 -1.74
CA VAL A 81 8.23 -16.00 -0.43
C VAL A 81 9.58 -15.30 -0.37
N VAL A 82 10.41 -15.46 -1.40
CA VAL A 82 11.74 -14.83 -1.45
C VAL A 82 11.62 -13.30 -1.46
N GLY A 83 10.72 -12.74 -2.27
CA GLY A 83 10.47 -11.31 -2.33
C GLY A 83 9.96 -10.75 -1.00
N PHE A 84 8.99 -11.42 -0.37
CA PHE A 84 8.44 -11.00 0.91
C PHE A 84 9.48 -11.04 2.04
N LEU A 85 10.23 -12.15 2.16
CA LEU A 85 11.27 -12.29 3.19
C LEU A 85 12.45 -11.35 2.94
N ALA A 86 12.87 -11.14 1.69
CA ALA A 86 13.93 -10.19 1.36
C ALA A 86 13.52 -8.75 1.69
N GLY A 87 12.26 -8.35 1.39
CA GLY A 87 11.72 -7.05 1.78
C GLY A 87 11.67 -6.86 3.30
N GLY A 88 11.25 -7.90 4.02
CA GLY A 88 11.26 -7.90 5.49
C GLY A 88 12.68 -7.80 6.07
N ALA A 89 13.64 -8.55 5.51
CA ALA A 89 15.04 -8.48 5.91
C ALA A 89 15.65 -7.11 5.61
N PHE A 90 15.30 -6.50 4.47
CA PHE A 90 15.73 -5.13 4.14
C PHE A 90 15.23 -4.12 5.17
N LEU A 91 13.94 -4.17 5.54
CA LEU A 91 13.38 -3.30 6.58
C LEU A 91 13.98 -3.57 7.97
N TRP A 92 14.44 -4.79 8.24
CA TRP A 92 15.07 -5.14 9.50
C TRP A 92 16.52 -4.67 9.61
N LEU A 93 17.22 -4.56 8.48
CA LEU A 93 18.61 -4.10 8.43
C LEU A 93 18.74 -2.56 8.46
N VAL A 94 17.68 -1.83 8.11
CA VAL A 94 17.61 -0.36 8.13
C VAL A 94 17.13 0.15 9.48
#